data_AF-A0A8J7F034-F1
#
_entry.id   AF-A0A8J7F034-F1
#
_cell.length_a   1.000
_cell.length_b   1.000
_cell.length_c   1.000
_cell.angle_alpha   90.00
_cell.angle_beta   90.00
_cell.angle_gamma   90.00
#
_symmetry.space_group_name_H-M   'P 1'
#
loop_
_entity.id
_entity.type
_entity.pdbx_description
1 polymer ?
#
loop_
_entity_poly.entity_id
_entity_poly.type
_entity_poly.pdbx_seq_one_letter_code
_entity_poly.pdbx_strand_id
1 'polypeptide(L)'
;MISKDTLFILSLFPYLGFLWFLTRSKQAPRLALIGFYCTLLFVGVTIPAGIYTKLVYAASLANVDWLHGTAESFLTLSNTLVVLGFRQAIAKSQMQKRIVPNKGW
;
A
#
# COMPACT_ATOMS: atom_id res chain seq x y z
N MET A 1 6.81 -22.58 17.99
CA MET A 1 7.43 -21.36 17.43
C MET A 1 6.48 -20.80 16.38
N ILE A 2 6.07 -19.53 16.46
CA ILE A 2 5.20 -18.94 15.43
C ILE A 2 6.02 -18.76 14.16
N SER A 3 5.54 -19.27 13.03
CA SER A 3 6.21 -19.17 11.73
C SER A 3 6.09 -17.76 11.13
N LYS A 4 7.08 -17.35 10.31
CA LYS A 4 7.08 -16.03 9.66
C LYS A 4 5.83 -15.80 8.81
N ASP A 5 5.36 -16.84 8.11
CA ASP A 5 4.14 -16.79 7.31
C ASP A 5 2.89 -16.53 8.17
N THR A 6 2.84 -17.14 9.36
CA THR A 6 1.75 -16.92 10.33
C THR A 6 1.75 -15.48 10.84
N LEU A 7 2.92 -14.91 11.15
CA LEU A 7 3.03 -13.51 11.56
C LEU A 7 2.61 -12.55 10.43
N PHE A 8 2.99 -12.87 9.18
CA PHE A 8 2.61 -12.06 8.02
C PHE A 8 1.09 -12.06 7.80
N ILE A 9 0.45 -13.23 7.78
CA ILE A 9 -1.01 -13.36 7.63
C ILE A 9 -1.73 -12.66 8.79
N LEU A 10 -1.23 -12.81 10.02
CA LEU A 10 -1.81 -12.16 11.19
C LEU A 10 -1.68 -10.63 11.11
N SER A 11 -0.61 -10.10 10.51
CA SER A 11 -0.42 -8.67 10.26
C SER A 11 -1.29 -8.11 9.12
N LEU A 12 -1.81 -8.97 8.25
CA LEU A 12 -2.69 -8.56 7.15
C LEU A 12 -4.07 -8.14 7.67
N PHE A 13 -4.55 -8.77 8.75
CA PHE A 13 -5.82 -8.43 9.39
C PHE A 13 -5.90 -6.97 9.88
N PRO A 14 -4.95 -6.44 10.69
CA PRO A 14 -4.98 -5.03 11.08
C PRO A 14 -4.78 -4.09 9.88
N TYR A 15 -4.06 -4.49 8.83
CA TYR A 15 -3.95 -3.70 7.60
C TYR A 15 -5.30 -3.55 6.88
N LEU A 16 -6.10 -4.63 6.79
CA LEU A 16 -7.46 -4.55 6.25
C LEU A 16 -8.36 -3.65 7.10
N GLY A 17 -8.26 -3.74 8.43
CA GLY A 17 -8.97 -2.86 9.35
C GLY A 17 -8.61 -1.39 9.14
N PHE A 18 -7.32 -1.09 8.98
CA PHE A 18 -6.83 0.24 8.62
C PHE A 18 -7.41 0.72 7.29
N LEU A 19 -7.37 -0.11 6.25
CA LEU A 19 -7.87 0.25 4.92
C LEU A 19 -9.39 0.48 4.92
N TRP A 20 -10.14 -0.37 5.63
CA TRP A 20 -11.57 -0.20 5.83
C TRP A 20 -11.89 1.11 6.55
N PHE A 21 -11.18 1.41 7.64
CA PHE A 21 -11.36 2.66 8.39
C PHE A 21 -11.03 3.88 7.53
N LEU A 22 -9.92 3.84 6.80
CA LEU A 22 -9.47 4.92 5.93
C LEU A 22 -10.47 5.18 4.78
N THR A 23 -11.04 4.11 4.23
CA THR A 23 -12.09 4.17 3.20
C THR A 23 -13.41 4.69 3.76
N ARG A 24 -13.80 4.25 4.96
CA ARG A 24 -15.05 4.67 5.63
C ARG A 24 -15.02 6.14 6.03
N SER A 25 -13.86 6.63 6.47
CA SER A 25 -13.68 8.02 6.90
C SER A 25 -13.91 9.03 5.76
N LYS A 26 -13.71 8.65 4.48
CA LYS A 26 -13.79 9.54 3.29
C LYS A 26 -12.93 10.81 3.35
N GLN A 27 -12.13 11.00 4.40
CA GLN A 27 -11.22 12.12 4.58
C GLN A 27 -9.88 11.91 3.84
N ALA A 28 -9.57 10.67 3.46
CA ALA A 28 -8.35 10.35 2.75
C ALA A 28 -8.41 10.73 1.27
N PRO A 29 -7.30 11.26 0.70
CA PRO A 29 -7.23 11.51 -0.74
C PRO A 29 -7.38 10.21 -1.52
N ARG A 30 -8.25 10.22 -2.54
CA ARG A 30 -8.53 9.07 -3.41
C ARG A 30 -7.26 8.46 -4.01
N LEU A 31 -6.27 9.30 -4.32
CA LEU A 31 -5.00 8.87 -4.91
C LEU A 31 -4.15 8.06 -3.91
N ALA A 32 -4.17 8.42 -2.61
CA ALA A 32 -3.47 7.63 -1.60
C ALA A 32 -4.19 6.31 -1.29
N LEU A 33 -5.53 6.34 -1.28
CA LEU A 33 -6.35 5.13 -1.19
C LEU A 33 -5.99 4.13 -2.29
N ILE A 34 -5.91 4.59 -3.55
CA ILE A 34 -5.50 3.75 -4.68
C ILE A 34 -4.12 3.14 -4.41
N GLY A 35 -3.14 3.92 -3.94
CA GLY A 35 -1.82 3.40 -3.58
C GLY A 35 -1.86 2.28 -2.51
N PHE A 36 -2.66 2.45 -1.45
CA PHE A 36 -2.84 1.40 -0.43
C PHE A 36 -3.54 0.14 -0.97
N TYR A 37 -4.52 0.30 -1.86
CA TYR A 37 -5.17 -0.83 -2.53
C TYR A 37 -4.22 -1.52 -3.52
N CYS A 38 -3.36 -0.78 -4.22
CA CYS A 38 -2.31 -1.36 -5.06
C CYS A 38 -1.35 -2.21 -4.21
N THR A 39 -0.91 -1.73 -3.05
CA THR A 39 -0.08 -2.53 -2.12
C THR A 39 -0.80 -3.79 -1.64
N LEU A 40 -2.12 -3.72 -1.38
CA LEU A 40 -2.89 -4.91 -1.03
C LEU A 40 -2.96 -5.92 -2.18
N LEU A 41 -3.17 -5.43 -3.40
CA LEU A 41 -3.19 -6.25 -4.62
C LEU A 41 -1.82 -6.88 -4.87
N PHE A 42 -0.74 -6.13 -4.66
CA PHE A 42 0.63 -6.63 -4.72
C PHE A 42 0.83 -7.82 -3.78
N VAL A 43 0.41 -7.69 -2.52
CA VAL A 43 0.46 -8.81 -1.57
C VAL A 43 -0.39 -9.99 -2.05
N GLY A 44 -1.60 -9.73 -2.55
CA GLY A 44 -2.49 -10.76 -3.08
C GLY A 44 -1.93 -11.53 -4.27
N VAL A 45 -1.09 -10.90 -5.11
CA VAL A 45 -0.44 -11.55 -6.26
C VAL A 45 0.90 -12.20 -5.88
N THR A 46 1.66 -11.60 -4.97
CA THR A 46 2.99 -12.09 -4.59
C THR A 46 2.97 -13.34 -3.71
N ILE A 47 1.92 -13.53 -2.89
CA ILE A 47 1.75 -14.77 -2.12
C ILE A 47 1.61 -16.00 -3.07
N PRO A 48 0.65 -16.04 -4.01
CA PRO A 48 0.52 -17.18 -4.92
C PRO A 48 1.70 -17.28 -5.88
N ALA A 49 2.26 -16.16 -6.35
CA ALA A 49 3.48 -16.19 -7.16
C ALA A 49 4.66 -16.82 -6.39
N GLY A 50 4.83 -16.47 -5.12
CA GLY A 50 5.82 -17.05 -4.20
C GLY A 50 5.67 -18.56 -4.00
N ILE A 51 4.42 -19.01 -3.83
CA ILE A 51 4.10 -20.43 -3.74
C ILE A 51 4.43 -21.13 -5.06
N TYR A 52 4.04 -20.55 -6.20
CA TYR A 52 4.26 -21.12 -7.53
C TYR A 52 5.74 -21.27 -7.88
N THR A 53 6.58 -20.26 -7.62
CA THR A 53 8.03 -20.39 -7.89
C THR A 53 8.70 -21.42 -7.00
N LYS A 54 8.28 -21.54 -5.74
CA LYS A 54 8.80 -22.55 -4.82
C LYS A 54 8.43 -23.97 -5.28
N LEU A 55 7.23 -24.15 -5.84
CA LEU A 55 6.74 -25.43 -6.35
C LEU A 55 7.37 -25.83 -7.70
N VAL A 56 7.54 -24.87 -8.62
CA VAL A 56 7.97 -25.16 -9.99
C VAL A 56 9.48 -25.10 -10.16
N TYR A 57 10.15 -24.12 -9.54
CA TYR A 57 11.57 -23.86 -9.75
C TYR A 57 12.45 -24.34 -8.59
N ALA A 58 11.86 -24.86 -7.50
CA ALA A 58 12.54 -25.18 -6.23
C ALA A 58 13.43 -24.03 -5.70
N ALA A 59 13.19 -22.81 -6.19
CA ALA A 59 13.98 -21.62 -5.98
C ALA A 59 13.09 -20.51 -5.42
N SER A 60 13.70 -19.64 -4.61
CA SER A 60 13.01 -18.49 -4.04
C SER A 60 12.52 -17.56 -5.15
N LEU A 61 11.40 -16.87 -4.93
CA LEU A 61 10.85 -15.84 -5.83
C LEU A 61 11.89 -14.76 -6.20
N ALA A 62 12.88 -14.54 -5.32
CA ALA A 62 14.01 -13.64 -5.53
C ALA A 62 15.03 -14.12 -6.58
N ASN A 63 14.99 -15.39 -6.98
CA ASN A 63 15.93 -15.97 -7.94
C ASN A 63 15.45 -15.81 -9.40
N VAL A 64 14.27 -15.20 -9.61
CA VAL A 64 13.71 -14.89 -10.92
C VAL A 64 13.76 -13.38 -11.09
N ASP A 65 14.87 -12.89 -11.65
CA ASP A 65 15.18 -11.45 -11.74
C ASP A 65 14.06 -10.61 -12.36
N TRP A 66 13.38 -11.15 -13.38
CA TRP A 66 12.24 -10.49 -14.01
C TRP A 66 11.05 -10.31 -13.06
N LEU A 67 10.76 -11.32 -12.24
CA LEU A 67 9.64 -11.31 -11.31
C LEU A 67 9.97 -10.48 -10.06
N HIS A 68 11.23 -10.48 -9.64
CA HIS A 68 11.71 -9.62 -8.57
C HIS A 68 11.70 -8.14 -8.97
N GLY A 69 12.27 -7.80 -10.13
CA GLY A 69 12.33 -6.41 -10.61
C GLY A 69 10.94 -5.82 -10.87
N THR A 70 9.99 -6.61 -11.39
CA THR A 70 8.60 -6.16 -11.54
C THR A 70 7.93 -5.94 -10.19
N ALA A 71 8.22 -6.78 -9.19
CA ALA A 71 7.69 -6.62 -7.84
C ALA A 71 8.19 -5.34 -7.17
N GLU A 72 9.49 -5.06 -7.25
CA GLU A 72 10.09 -3.83 -6.71
C GLU A 72 9.58 -2.57 -7.43
N SER A 73 9.43 -2.63 -8.75
CA SER A 73 8.89 -1.53 -9.56
C SER A 73 7.44 -1.24 -9.18
N PHE A 74 6.62 -2.28 -9.00
CA PHE A 74 5.22 -2.13 -8.61
C PHE A 74 5.06 -1.55 -7.20
N LEU A 75 5.88 -2.00 -6.25
CA LEU A 75 5.88 -1.47 -4.89
C LEU A 75 6.31 0.01 -4.87
N THR A 76 7.33 0.35 -5.66
CA THR A 76 7.80 1.73 -5.86
C THR A 76 6.68 2.62 -6.40
N LEU A 77 5.97 2.18 -7.43
CA LEU A 77 4.83 2.90 -7.99
C LEU A 77 3.70 3.07 -6.98
N SER A 78 3.34 2.00 -6.26
CA SER A 78 2.29 2.03 -5.24
C SER A 78 2.60 3.04 -4.13
N ASN A 79 3.83 3.01 -3.60
CA ASN A 79 4.28 3.95 -2.58
C ASN A 79 4.35 5.39 -3.09
N THR A 80 4.77 5.59 -4.34
CA THR A 80 4.79 6.93 -4.96
C THR A 80 3.38 7.50 -5.07
N LEU A 81 2.38 6.69 -5.45
CA LEU A 81 0.98 7.10 -5.48
C LEU A 81 0.46 7.50 -4.10
N VAL A 82 0.83 6.76 -3.05
CA VAL A 82 0.51 7.11 -1.66
C VAL A 82 1.06 8.50 -1.30
N VAL A 83 2.36 8.72 -1.53
CA VAL A 83 3.03 9.99 -1.23
C VAL A 83 2.41 11.14 -2.00
N LEU A 84 2.20 10.98 -3.31
CA LEU A 84 1.58 12.01 -4.16
C LEU A 84 0.13 12.31 -3.71
N GLY A 85 -0.63 11.29 -3.33
CA GLY A 85 -1.99 11.46 -2.84
C GLY A 85 -2.05 12.28 -1.56
N PHE A 86 -1.20 11.99 -0.58
CA PHE A 86 -1.11 12.81 0.63
C PHE A 86 -0.57 14.21 0.37
N ARG A 87 0.42 14.37 -0.51
CA ARG A 87 0.95 15.68 -0.91
C ARG A 87 -0.16 16.57 -1.47
N GLN A 88 -1.03 16.02 -2.32
CA GLN A 88 -2.18 16.74 -2.88
C GLN A 88 -3.20 17.12 -1.79
N ALA A 89 -3.51 16.22 -0.85
CA ALA A 89 -4.41 16.52 0.25
C ALA A 89 -3.88 17.65 1.15
N ILE A 90 -2.60 17.61 1.50
CA ILE A 90 -1.96 18.65 2.32
C ILE A 90 -2.00 19.98 1.57
N ALA A 91 -1.60 20.01 0.28
CA ALA A 91 -1.63 21.22 -0.52
C ALA A 91 -3.03 21.87 -0.58
N LYS A 92 -4.08 21.05 -0.76
CA LYS A 92 -5.47 21.51 -0.76
C LYS A 92 -5.90 22.07 0.60
N SER A 93 -5.55 21.41 1.69
CA SER A 93 -5.84 21.88 3.05
C SER A 93 -5.12 23.19 3.39
N GLN A 94 -3.87 23.35 2.95
CA GLN A 94 -3.11 24.60 3.13
C GLN A 94 -3.70 25.76 2.32
N MET A 95 -4.14 25.52 1.08
CA MET A 95 -4.86 26.53 0.30
C MET A 95 -6.17 26.95 0.96
N GLN A 96 -6.97 25.99 1.44
CA GLN A 96 -8.22 26.28 2.17
C GLN A 96 -7.96 27.15 3.40
N LYS A 97 -6.91 26.85 4.17
CA LYS A 97 -6.53 27.61 5.37
C LYS A 97 -6.01 29.03 5.06
N ARG A 98 -5.46 29.25 3.86
CA ARG A 98 -5.08 30.60 3.37
C ARG A 98 -6.27 31.42 2.88
N ILE A 99 -7.28 30.78 2.28
CA ILE A 99 -8.46 31.44 1.71
C ILE A 99 -9.48 31.83 2.79
N VAL A 100 -9.59 31.03 3.85
CA VAL A 100 -10.42 31.35 5.03
C VAL A 100 -9.47 31.78 6.15
N PRO A 101 -9.07 33.08 6.22
CA PRO A 101 -8.25 33.55 7.33
C PRO A 101 -8.99 33.29 8.64
N ASN A 102 -8.23 32.79 9.62
CA ASN A 102 -8.70 32.57 10.97
C ASN A 102 -9.31 33.87 11.51
N LYS A 103 -10.64 33.96 11.58
CA LYS A 103 -11.31 34.99 12.39
C LYS A 103 -11.07 34.60 13.84
N GLY A 104 -9.91 35.01 14.35
CA GLY A 104 -9.68 35.08 15.79
C GLY A 104 -10.76 35.98 16.38
N TRP A 105 -11.47 35.46 17.37
CA TRP A 105 -12.22 36.29 18.30
C TRP A 105 -11.23 37.04 19.18
#